data_AF-E2C5P5-F1
#
_entry.id   AF-E2C5P5-F1
#
_cell.length_a   1.000
_cell.length_b   1.000
_cell.length_c   1.000
_cell.angle_alpha   90.00
_cell.angle_beta   90.00
_cell.angle_gamma   90.00
#
_symmetry.space_group_name_H-M   'P 1'
#
loop_
_entity.id
_entity.type
_entity.pdbx_description
1 polymer ?
#
loop_
_entity_poly.entity_id
_entity_poly.type
_entity_poly.pdbx_seq_one_letter_code
_entity_poly.pdbx_strand_id
1 'polypeptide(L)'
;KVLFVGIRNKYCTVYDMAERKVIKPKAHKCYKNFDRNASSTSMESDAIAEGSKSSLEMYGLIYETVVADGDSNVYQFIINNNPYHEQKVMVKKVECTNHLLRNLRRKLR
;
A
#
# COMPACT_ATOMS: atom_id res chain seq x y z
N LYS A 1 -11.13 -7.79 13.12
CA LYS A 1 -10.56 -8.95 12.39
C LYS A 1 -9.76 -8.41 11.21
N VAL A 2 -8.54 -8.91 10.96
CA VAL A 2 -7.75 -8.53 9.77
C VAL A 2 -8.25 -9.34 8.58
N LEU A 3 -8.56 -8.67 7.46
CA LEU A 3 -9.07 -9.31 6.25
C LEU A 3 -7.98 -9.58 5.21
N PHE A 4 -6.96 -8.73 5.14
CA PHE A 4 -5.93 -8.83 4.10
C PHE A 4 -4.57 -8.38 4.64
N VAL A 5 -3.49 -9.05 4.21
CA VAL A 5 -2.10 -8.69 4.50
C VAL A 5 -1.28 -8.79 3.22
N GLY A 6 -0.96 -7.65 2.63
CA GLY A 6 -0.04 -7.57 1.49
C GLY A 6 1.40 -7.50 1.96
N ILE A 7 2.23 -8.48 1.59
CA ILE A 7 3.65 -8.48 1.95
C ILE A 7 4.44 -7.78 0.85
N ARG A 8 5.10 -6.68 1.20
CA ARG A 8 6.08 -5.99 0.33
C ARG A 8 7.43 -5.97 1.01
N ASN A 9 8.44 -6.47 0.31
CA ASN A 9 9.80 -6.57 0.80
C ASN A 9 10.78 -6.06 -0.24
N LYS A 10 11.49 -4.98 0.12
CA LYS A 10 12.54 -4.35 -0.69
C LYS A 10 13.93 -4.90 -0.45
N TYR A 11 14.11 -5.73 0.59
CA TYR A 11 15.42 -6.13 1.08
C TYR A 11 15.63 -7.63 0.98
N CYS A 12 16.82 -7.99 0.51
CA CYS A 12 17.34 -9.34 0.65
C CYS A 12 18.80 -9.25 1.08
N THR A 13 19.12 -9.85 2.23
CA THR A 13 20.46 -9.80 2.82
C THR A 13 21.50 -10.45 1.91
N VAL A 14 21.15 -11.53 1.20
CA VAL A 14 22.09 -12.22 0.30
C VAL A 14 22.48 -11.33 -0.88
N TYR A 15 21.51 -10.65 -1.49
CA TYR A 15 21.78 -9.70 -2.58
C TYR A 15 22.54 -8.48 -2.09
N ASP A 16 22.13 -7.88 -0.98
CA ASP A 16 22.77 -6.69 -0.42
C ASP A 16 24.23 -6.95 -0.01
N MET A 17 24.53 -8.11 0.57
CA MET A 17 25.92 -8.50 0.86
C MET A 17 26.74 -8.78 -0.40
N ALA A 18 26.13 -9.42 -1.41
CA ALA A 18 26.81 -9.75 -2.65
C ALA A 18 27.18 -8.49 -3.45
N GLU A 19 26.26 -7.52 -3.51
CA GLU A 19 26.47 -6.21 -4.13
C GLU A 19 27.59 -5.42 -3.44
N ARG A 20 27.59 -5.35 -2.10
CA ARG A 20 28.65 -4.69 -1.32
C ARG A 20 30.03 -5.30 -1.54
N LYS A 21 30.10 -6.60 -1.79
CA LYS A 21 31.36 -7.33 -2.01
C LYS A 21 31.72 -7.46 -3.49
N VAL A 22 30.89 -6.94 -4.40
CA VAL A 22 31.06 -7.08 -5.86
C VAL A 22 31.23 -8.54 -6.28
N ILE A 23 30.44 -9.43 -5.67
CA ILE A 23 30.41 -10.87 -5.97
C ILE A 23 29.04 -11.29 -6.44
N LYS A 24 28.96 -12.45 -7.10
CA LYS A 24 27.67 -13.05 -7.46
C LYS A 24 26.95 -13.55 -6.19
N PRO A 25 25.64 -13.26 -6.04
CA PRO A 25 24.87 -13.76 -4.91
C PRO A 25 24.79 -15.29 -4.94
N LYS A 26 24.91 -15.91 -3.76
CA LYS A 26 24.71 -17.35 -3.60
C LYS A 26 23.26 -17.70 -3.94
N ALA A 27 23.04 -18.90 -4.47
CA ALA A 27 21.71 -19.43 -4.73
C ALA A 27 20.91 -19.48 -3.41
N HIS A 28 19.72 -18.88 -3.40
CA HIS A 28 18.81 -18.84 -2.26
C HIS A 28 17.39 -18.56 -2.73
N LYS A 29 16.41 -18.85 -1.88
CA LYS A 29 15.03 -18.41 -2.09
C LYS A 29 14.90 -16.94 -1.72
N CYS A 30 14.78 -16.07 -2.73
CA CYS A 30 14.62 -14.63 -2.52
C CYS A 30 13.14 -14.29 -2.32
N TYR A 31 12.83 -13.54 -1.27
CA TYR A 31 11.48 -13.02 -0.99
C TYR A 31 11.37 -11.51 -1.26
N LYS A 32 12.38 -10.91 -1.92
CA LYS A 32 12.29 -9.52 -2.38
C LYS A 32 11.28 -9.46 -3.53
N ASN A 33 10.23 -8.68 -3.36
CA ASN A 33 9.16 -8.52 -4.33
C ASN A 33 8.82 -7.05 -4.62
N PHE A 34 9.64 -6.13 -4.12
CA PHE A 34 9.49 -4.71 -4.35
C PHE A 34 10.84 -4.07 -4.65
N ASP A 35 10.82 -2.97 -5.40
CA ASP A 35 12.05 -2.29 -5.78
C ASP A 35 12.78 -1.72 -4.55
N ARG A 36 14.12 -1.68 -4.61
CA ARG A 36 14.96 -1.22 -3.48
C ARG A 36 14.74 0.27 -3.19
N ASN A 37 14.55 1.06 -4.24
CA ASN A 37 14.45 2.51 -4.20
C ASN A 37 13.00 2.99 -4.11
N ALA A 38 12.02 2.09 -4.17
CA ALA A 38 10.64 2.44 -3.99
C ALA A 38 10.35 2.93 -2.57
N SER A 39 9.46 3.91 -2.46
CA SER A 39 9.10 4.53 -1.18
C SER A 39 8.22 3.61 -0.35
N SER A 40 8.26 3.74 0.97
CA SER A 40 7.35 2.99 1.86
C SER A 40 5.87 3.29 1.53
N THR A 41 5.55 4.53 1.17
CA THR A 41 4.20 4.93 0.74
C THR A 41 3.75 4.18 -0.51
N SER A 42 4.66 3.91 -1.46
CA SER A 42 4.31 3.11 -2.65
C SER A 42 4.07 1.64 -2.31
N MET A 43 4.80 1.08 -1.34
CA MET A 43 4.56 -0.29 -0.84
C MET A 43 3.18 -0.41 -0.19
N GLU A 44 2.80 0.58 0.60
CA GLU A 44 1.49 0.67 1.23
C GLU A 44 0.38 0.79 0.19
N SER A 45 0.53 1.70 -0.76
CA SER A 45 -0.45 1.93 -1.82
C SER A 45 -0.69 0.67 -2.65
N ASP A 46 0.38 -0.04 -3.00
CA ASP A 46 0.33 -1.28 -3.76
C ASP A 46 -0.34 -2.42 -2.98
N ALA A 47 -0.02 -2.58 -1.69
CA ALA A 47 -0.66 -3.58 -0.83
C ALA A 47 -2.16 -3.31 -0.62
N ILE A 48 -2.57 -2.05 -0.45
CA ILE A 48 -3.98 -1.68 -0.30
C ILE A 48 -4.76 -1.91 -1.60
N ALA A 49 -4.16 -1.59 -2.75
CA ALA A 49 -4.78 -1.85 -4.05
C ALA A 49 -4.94 -3.36 -4.30
N GLU A 50 -3.93 -4.17 -3.99
CA GLU A 50 -4.03 -5.64 -4.06
C GLU A 50 -5.19 -6.16 -3.21
N GLY A 51 -5.27 -5.74 -1.94
CA GLY A 51 -6.34 -6.14 -1.03
C GLY A 51 -7.72 -5.67 -1.46
N SER A 52 -7.80 -4.51 -2.13
CA SER A 52 -9.07 -3.98 -2.64
C SER A 52 -9.53 -4.67 -3.91
N LYS A 53 -8.61 -5.10 -4.78
CA LYS A 53 -8.96 -5.86 -6.00
C LYS A 53 -9.39 -7.29 -5.69
N SER A 54 -8.78 -7.90 -4.68
CA SER A 54 -9.05 -9.29 -4.29
C SER A 54 -10.21 -9.45 -3.29
N SER A 55 -10.69 -8.35 -2.68
CA SER A 55 -11.71 -8.39 -1.61
C SER A 55 -13.03 -9.04 -2.04
N LEU A 56 -13.46 -8.81 -3.28
CA LEU A 56 -14.70 -9.36 -3.80
C LEU A 56 -14.60 -10.87 -4.01
N GLU A 57 -13.49 -11.34 -4.57
CA GLU A 57 -13.23 -12.77 -4.78
C GLU A 57 -13.01 -13.50 -3.46
N MET A 58 -12.21 -12.93 -2.56
CA MET A 58 -11.85 -13.59 -1.30
C MET A 58 -12.99 -13.61 -0.29
N TYR A 59 -13.80 -12.55 -0.24
CA TYR A 59 -14.76 -12.32 0.85
C TYR A 59 -16.14 -11.86 0.40
N GLY A 60 -16.36 -11.59 -0.89
CA GLY A 60 -17.63 -11.03 -1.38
C GLY A 60 -17.87 -9.59 -0.89
N LEU A 61 -16.81 -8.84 -0.56
CA LEU A 61 -16.92 -7.51 0.03
C LEU A 61 -16.52 -6.40 -0.95
N ILE A 62 -17.21 -5.27 -0.84
CA ILE A 62 -16.87 -4.02 -1.52
C ILE A 62 -16.50 -3.00 -0.44
N TYR A 63 -15.31 -2.41 -0.55
CA TYR A 63 -14.88 -1.33 0.34
C TYR A 63 -15.30 0.03 -0.25
N GLU A 64 -16.50 0.50 0.10
CA GLU A 64 -17.02 1.78 -0.41
C GLU A 64 -16.26 2.99 0.17
N THR A 65 -15.79 2.92 1.42
CA THR A 65 -15.16 4.06 2.10
C THR A 65 -13.80 3.67 2.67
N VAL A 66 -12.79 4.50 2.44
CA VAL A 66 -11.48 4.42 3.05
C VAL A 66 -11.29 5.54 4.07
N VAL A 67 -10.84 5.19 5.28
CA VAL A 67 -10.42 6.15 6.30
C VAL A 67 -8.91 6.34 6.17
N ALA A 68 -8.48 7.54 5.80
CA ALA A 68 -7.07 7.85 5.52
C ALA A 68 -6.51 8.88 6.51
N ASP A 69 -5.19 8.96 6.60
CA ASP A 69 -4.44 9.86 7.49
C ASP A 69 -4.14 11.24 6.87
N GLY A 70 -4.64 11.50 5.67
CA GLY A 70 -4.39 12.73 4.93
C GLY A 70 -3.32 12.60 3.85
N ASP A 71 -2.66 11.44 3.69
CA ASP A 71 -1.85 11.18 2.51
C ASP A 71 -2.77 11.08 1.27
N SER A 72 -2.50 11.90 0.26
CA SER A 72 -3.26 11.94 -0.99
C SER A 72 -2.85 10.83 -1.95
N ASN A 73 -1.63 10.30 -1.81
CA ASN A 73 -1.06 9.37 -2.79
C ASN A 73 -1.77 8.01 -2.76
N VAL A 74 -2.05 7.48 -1.56
CA VAL A 74 -2.72 6.17 -1.39
C VAL A 74 -4.12 6.21 -1.98
N TYR A 75 -4.91 7.23 -1.66
CA TYR A 75 -6.27 7.36 -2.17
C TYR A 75 -6.29 7.52 -3.70
N GLN A 76 -5.43 8.37 -4.25
CA GLN A 76 -5.33 8.52 -5.70
C GLN A 76 -4.96 7.20 -6.37
N PHE A 77 -4.08 6.42 -5.75
CA PHE A 77 -3.72 5.09 -6.24
C PHE A 77 -4.91 4.12 -6.25
N ILE A 78 -5.76 4.12 -5.20
CA ILE A 78 -6.99 3.31 -5.17
C ILE A 78 -7.94 3.71 -6.31
N ILE A 79 -8.16 5.02 -6.50
CA ILE A 79 -9.03 5.53 -7.56
C ILE A 79 -8.52 5.15 -8.94
N ASN A 80 -7.21 5.31 -9.19
CA ASN A 80 -6.58 4.96 -10.47
C ASN A 80 -6.68 3.45 -10.76
N ASN A 81 -6.64 2.61 -9.72
CA ASN A 81 -6.78 1.16 -9.86
C ASN A 81 -8.23 0.70 -10.02
N ASN A 82 -9.20 1.56 -9.68
CA ASN A 82 -10.64 1.36 -9.79
C ASN A 82 -11.11 -0.09 -9.50
N PRO A 83 -10.87 -0.60 -8.28
CA PRO A 83 -11.04 -2.02 -7.95
C PRO A 83 -12.48 -2.52 -8.10
N TYR A 84 -13.47 -1.63 -8.08
CA TYR A 84 -14.89 -1.98 -8.11
C TYR A 84 -15.63 -1.40 -9.34
N HIS A 85 -14.89 -1.23 -10.44
CA HIS A 85 -15.43 -0.68 -11.69
C HIS A 85 -16.67 -1.44 -12.17
N GLU A 86 -16.65 -2.77 -12.14
CA GLU A 86 -17.75 -3.63 -12.60
C GLU A 86 -19.03 -3.43 -11.77
N GLN A 87 -18.88 -3.18 -10.48
CA GLN A 87 -19.99 -2.94 -9.56
C GLN A 87 -20.45 -1.47 -9.58
N LYS A 88 -19.79 -0.62 -10.38
CA LYS A 88 -20.06 0.84 -10.49
C LYS A 88 -19.95 1.57 -9.14
N VAL A 89 -19.05 1.11 -8.27
CA VAL A 89 -18.81 1.72 -6.96
C VAL A 89 -17.48 2.48 -7.00
N MET A 90 -17.53 3.78 -6.69
CA MET A 90 -16.33 4.60 -6.49
C MET A 90 -16.00 4.68 -5.00
N VAL A 91 -14.76 4.37 -4.65
CA VAL A 91 -14.28 4.47 -3.26
C VAL A 91 -14.27 5.92 -2.81
N LYS A 92 -14.85 6.20 -1.63
CA LYS A 92 -14.89 7.53 -1.00
C LYS A 92 -13.79 7.65 0.04
N LYS A 93 -13.14 8.81 0.13
CA LYS A 93 -12.17 9.13 1.19
C LYS A 93 -12.86 9.83 2.36
N VAL A 94 -12.57 9.35 3.58
CA VAL A 94 -12.85 10.08 4.83
C VAL A 94 -11.53 10.29 5.56
N GLU A 95 -11.33 11.49 6.09
CA GLU A 95 -10.14 11.82 6.86
C GLU A 95 -10.25 11.30 8.30
N CYS A 96 -9.15 10.77 8.82
CA CYS A 96 -9.05 10.36 10.21
C CYS A 96 -9.18 11.59 11.13
N THR A 97 -10.04 11.53 12.15
CA THR A 97 -10.28 12.62 13.10
C THR A 97 -8.99 13.16 13.73
N ASN A 98 -8.05 12.27 14.08
CA ASN A 98 -6.77 12.67 14.66
C ASN A 98 -5.94 13.53 13.68
N HIS A 99 -5.94 13.18 12.40
CA HIS A 99 -5.23 13.94 11.37
C HIS A 99 -5.95 15.25 11.05
N LEU A 100 -7.29 15.23 11.01
CA LEU A 100 -8.10 16.43 10.86
C LEU A 100 -7.79 17.46 11.96
N LEU A 101 -7.77 17.05 13.23
CA LEU A 101 -7.47 17.93 14.36
C LEU A 101 -6.05 18.50 14.32
N ARG A 102 -5.05 17.69 13.95
CA ARG A 102 -3.66 18.16 13.77
C ARG A 102 -3.55 19.19 12.64
N ASN A 103 -4.23 18.93 11.52
CA ASN A 103 -4.26 19.84 10.38
C ASN A 103 -4.94 21.16 10.70
N LEU A 104 -6.07 21.12 11.43
CA LEU A 104 -6.77 22.31 11.90
C LEU A 104 -5.86 23.17 12.80
N ARG A 105 -5.22 22.55 13.80
CA ARG A 105 -4.28 23.25 14.69
C ARG A 105 -3.15 23.96 13.93
N ARG A 106 -2.60 23.33 12.89
CA ARG A 106 -1.53 23.92 12.08
C ARG A 106 -1.99 25.13 11.27
N LYS A 107 -3.25 25.16 10.82
CA LYS A 107 -3.81 26.24 9.99
C LYS A 107 -4.33 27.44 10.79
N LEU A 108 -4.63 27.26 12.07
CA LEU A 108 -5.07 28.32 12.98
C LEU A 108 -3.91 29.09 13.62
N ARG A 109 -2.66 28.76 13.28
CA ARG A 109 -1.45 29.41 13.75
C ARG A 109 -0.79 30.15 12.60
#